data_AF-A0A8X6P5H4-F1
#
_entry.id   AF-A0A8X6P5H4-F1
#
_cell.length_a   1.000
_cell.length_b   1.000
_cell.length_c   1.000
_cell.angle_alpha   90.00
_cell.angle_beta   90.00
_cell.angle_gamma   90.00
#
_symmetry.space_group_name_H-M   'P 1'
#
loop_
_entity.id
_entity.type
_entity.pdbx_description
1 polymer ?
#
loop_
_entity_poly.entity_id
_entity_poly.type
_entity_poly.pdbx_seq_one_letter_code
_entity_poly.pdbx_strand_id
1 'polypeptide(L)' 'LWAVVNNAGIQKGFTTDLASMRDFKDTMEVNAFGPLRVTKAFLPLLKRSKGRVVNIASMAGQNSLLAEH' A
#
# COMPACT_ATOMS: atom_id res chain seq x y z
N LEU A 1 1.75 12.83 17.75
CA LEU A 1 1.59 12.57 16.30
C LEU A 1 0.15 12.16 16.04
N TRP A 2 -0.67 13.05 15.48
CA TRP A 2 -2.12 12.81 15.37
C TRP A 2 -2.48 11.69 14.37
N ALA A 3 -1.88 11.74 13.18
CA ALA A 3 -2.03 10.68 12.19
C ALA A 3 -0.77 10.50 11.34
N VAL A 4 -0.67 9.33 10.73
CA VAL A 4 0.22 9.04 9.60
C VAL A 4 -0.67 8.66 8.43
N VAL A 5 -0.50 9.33 7.29
CA VAL A 5 -1.27 9.06 6.07
C VAL A 5 -0.32 8.44 5.05
N ASN A 6 -0.47 7.14 4.81
CA ASN A 6 0.25 6.42 3.78
C ASN A 6 -0.48 6.61 2.45
N ASN A 7 -0.13 7.69 1.74
CA ASN A 7 -0.71 8.06 0.44
C ASN A 7 0.18 7.68 -0.75
N ALA A 8 1.48 7.46 -0.53
CA ALA A 8 2.39 7.15 -1.62
C ALA A 8 1.99 5.82 -2.29
N GLY A 9 1.79 5.87 -3.61
CA GLY A 9 1.45 4.72 -4.41
C GLY A 9 1.89 4.89 -5.86
N ILE A 10 2.27 3.79 -6.50
CA ILE A 10 2.57 3.70 -7.93
C ILE A 10 1.77 2.55 -8.56
N GLN A 11 1.66 2.56 -9.87
CA GLN A 11 1.23 1.38 -10.63
C GLN A 11 2.24 1.15 -11.73
N LYS A 12 2.91 0.00 -11.67
CA LYS A 12 3.70 -0.54 -12.78
C LYS A 12 3.07 -1.83 -13.25
N GLY A 13 3.06 -2.04 -14.56
CA GLY A 13 2.35 -3.15 -15.18
C GLY A 13 0.86 -2.87 -15.40
N PHE A 14 0.27 -3.62 -16.34
CA PHE A 14 -1.14 -3.47 -16.73
C PHE A 14 -1.89 -4.79 -16.52
N THR A 15 -1.65 -5.77 -17.37
CA THR A 15 -2.18 -7.14 -17.27
C THR A 15 -1.05 -8.13 -17.00
N THR A 16 -1.38 -9.31 -16.49
CA THR A 16 -0.40 -10.34 -16.08
C THR A 16 0.42 -10.90 -17.23
N ASP A 17 -0.10 -10.86 -18.45
CA ASP A 17 0.57 -11.27 -19.69
C ASP A 17 1.51 -10.21 -20.28
N LEU A 18 1.26 -8.92 -19.98
CA LEU A 18 2.05 -7.80 -20.51
C LEU A 18 3.07 -7.24 -19.52
N ALA A 19 2.88 -7.45 -18.22
CA ALA A 19 3.74 -6.89 -17.18
C ALA A 19 4.83 -7.88 -16.73
N SER A 20 6.02 -7.35 -16.43
CA SER A 20 7.08 -8.18 -15.87
C SER A 20 6.85 -8.44 -14.37
N MET A 21 7.43 -9.52 -13.85
CA MET A 21 7.45 -9.75 -12.40
C MET A 21 8.10 -8.60 -11.61
N ARG A 22 8.99 -7.83 -12.24
CA ARG A 22 9.62 -6.67 -11.61
C ARG A 22 8.62 -5.54 -11.41
N ASP A 23 7.72 -5.32 -12.36
CA ASP A 23 6.70 -4.27 -12.27
C ASP A 23 5.76 -4.48 -11.07
N PHE A 24 5.33 -5.73 -10.87
CA PHE A 24 4.52 -6.10 -9.72
C PHE A 24 5.30 -5.95 -8.40
N LYS A 25 6.57 -6.38 -8.37
CA LYS A 25 7.42 -6.24 -7.17
C LYS A 25 7.65 -4.77 -6.81
N ASP A 26 7.98 -3.93 -7.77
CA ASP A 26 8.18 -2.50 -7.57
C ASP A 26 6.90 -1.84 -7.04
N THR A 27 5.73 -2.21 -7.58
CA THR A 27 4.43 -1.75 -7.10
C THR A 27 4.19 -2.17 -5.64
N MET A 28 4.49 -3.42 -5.28
CA MET A 28 4.35 -3.92 -3.91
C MET A 28 5.32 -3.27 -2.93
N GLU A 29 6.56 -2.99 -3.37
CA GLU A 29 7.57 -2.31 -2.55
C GLU A 29 7.11 -0.92 -2.09
N VAL A 30 6.45 -0.17 -2.98
CA VAL A 30 5.90 1.14 -2.64
C VAL A 30 4.56 1.02 -1.92
N ASN A 31 3.60 0.27 -2.48
CA ASN A 31 2.20 0.35 -2.06
C ASN A 31 1.87 -0.51 -0.85
N ALA A 32 2.66 -1.55 -0.55
CA ALA A 32 2.43 -2.45 0.58
C ALA A 32 3.55 -2.33 1.62
N PHE A 33 4.80 -2.57 1.21
CA PHE A 33 5.92 -2.55 2.14
C PHE A 33 6.33 -1.13 2.56
N GLY A 34 6.13 -0.12 1.71
CA GLY A 34 6.30 1.29 2.06
C GLY A 34 5.47 1.70 3.28
N PRO A 35 4.12 1.61 3.23
CA PRO A 35 3.25 1.87 4.36
C PRO A 35 3.61 1.10 5.63
N LEU A 36 4.01 -0.17 5.50
CA LEU A 36 4.48 -0.98 6.63
C LEU A 36 5.73 -0.37 7.29
N ARG A 37 6.74 -0.01 6.49
CA ARG A 37 8.00 0.59 6.98
C ARG A 37 7.75 1.94 7.65
N VAL A 38 6.94 2.80 7.03
CA VAL A 38 6.56 4.11 7.59
C VAL A 38 5.81 3.91 8.90
N THR A 39 4.79 3.07 8.92
CA THR A 39 4.01 2.80 10.14
C THR A 39 4.90 2.26 11.26
N LYS A 40 5.81 1.33 10.96
CA LYS A 40 6.77 0.78 11.93
C LYS A 40 7.68 1.87 12.50
N ALA A 41 8.19 2.77 11.67
CA ALA A 41 9.05 3.87 12.10
C ALA A 41 8.33 4.85 13.06
N PHE A 42 7.05 5.14 12.82
CA PHE A 42 6.28 6.08 13.64
C PHE A 42 5.47 5.43 14.77
N LEU A 43 5.49 4.09 14.90
CA LEU A 43 4.68 3.34 15.86
C LEU A 43 4.83 3.81 17.31
N PRO A 44 6.03 4.13 17.84
CA PRO A 44 6.16 4.62 19.22
C PRO A 44 5.43 5.95 19.45
N LEU A 45 5.50 6.86 18.49
CA LEU A 45 4.83 8.16 18.57
C LEU A 45 3.32 8.02 18.45
N LEU A 46 2.85 7.17 17.52
CA LEU A 46 1.44 6.85 17.35
C LEU A 46 0.84 6.26 18.63
N LYS A 47 1.53 5.30 19.27
CA LYS A 47 1.09 4.70 20.54
C LYS A 47 0.98 5.74 21.66
N ARG A 48 2.02 6.58 21.84
CA ARG A 48 2.03 7.63 22.88
C ARG A 48 0.90 8.63 22.73
N SER A 49 0.60 9.06 21.50
CA SER A 49 -0.44 10.06 21.26
C SER A 49 -1.81 9.48 20.90
N LYS A 50 -2.01 8.16 20.97
CA LYS A 50 -3.23 7.48 20.50
C LYS A 50 -3.62 7.93 19.08
N GLY A 51 -2.60 8.09 18.24
CA GLY A 51 -2.75 8.51 16.85
C GLY A 51 -3.30 7.39 15.98
N ARG A 52 -3.59 7.71 14.71
CA ARG A 52 -4.19 6.79 13.74
C ARG A 52 -3.33 6.65 12.48
N VAL A 53 -3.44 5.49 11.85
CA VAL A 53 -2.82 5.22 10.54
C VAL A 53 -3.94 5.17 9.51
N VAL A 54 -3.80 5.94 8.44
CA VAL A 54 -4.73 5.93 7.30
C VAL A 54 -3.94 5.45 6.08
N ASN A 55 -4.40 4.37 5.46
CA ASN A 55 -3.86 3.86 4.20
C ASN A 55 -4.83 4.19 3.09
N ILE A 56 -4.33 4.77 2.00
CA ILE A 56 -5.13 4.99 0.79
C ILE A 56 -5.12 3.70 -0.03
N ALA A 57 -6.29 3.07 -0.14
CA ALA A 57 -6.50 1.87 -0.95
C ALA A 57 -7.26 2.19 -2.24
N SER A 58 -7.34 1.22 -3.16
CA SER A 58 -8.05 1.32 -4.43
C SER A 58 -9.09 0.21 -4.57
N MET A 59 -10.19 0.47 -5.27
CA MET A 59 -11.18 -0.56 -5.62
C MET A 59 -10.57 -1.72 -6.40
N ALA A 60 -9.53 -1.47 -7.20
CA ALA A 60 -8.83 -2.52 -7.94
C ALA A 60 -8.19 -3.57 -7.01
N GLY A 61 -7.78 -3.17 -5.80
CA GLY A 61 -7.28 -4.10 -4.78
C GLY A 61 -8.38 -4.86 -4.03
N GLN A 62 -9.63 -4.42 -4.15
CA GLN A 62 -10.80 -5.07 -3.55
C GLN A 62 -11.51 -6.00 -4.53
N ASN A 63 -11.56 -5.62 -5.81
CA ASN A 63 -12.31 -6.31 -6.86
C ASN A 63 -11.53 -7.43 -7.57
N SER A 64 -10.27 -7.68 -7.18
CA SER A 64 -9.46 -8.81 -7.67
C SER A 64 -10.03 -10.19 -7.33
N LEU A 65 -11.12 -10.27 -6.54
CA LEU A 65 -11.88 -11.49 -6.26
C LEU A 65 -13.08 -11.74 -7.21
N LEU A 66 -13.38 -10.83 -8.15
CA LEU A 66 -14.59 -10.93 -9.00
C LEU A 66 -14.30 -11.09 -10.50
N ALA A 67 -13.03 -11.20 -10.90
CA ALA A 67 -12.64 -11.42 -12.28
C ALA A 67 -12.44 -12.93 -12.60
N GLU A 68 -13.36 -13.76 -12.14
CA GLU A 68 -13.54 -15.14 -12.63
C GLU A 68 -15.02 -15.38 -12.92
N HIS A 69 -15.52 -14.76 -13.99
CA HIS A 69 -16.75 -15.16 -14.68
C HIS A 69 -16.57 -14.92 -16.18
#